data_AF-A0A4Q5GG75-F1
#
_entry.id   AF-A0A4Q5GG75-F1
#
_cell.length_a   1.000
_cell.length_b   1.000
_cell.length_c   1.000
_cell.angle_alpha   90.00
_cell.angle_beta   90.00
_cell.angle_gamma   90.00
#
_symmetry.space_group_name_H-M   'P 1'
#
loop_
_entity.id
_entity.type
_entity.pdbx_description
1 polymer ?
#
loop_
_entity_poly.entity_id
_entity_poly.type
_entity_poly.pdbx_seq_one_letter_code
_entity_poly.pdbx_strand_id
1 'polypeptide(L)'
;IDHTIKTAGWITTADGNKLWATIDRVDVLGNRVTTHESSFHVTAQQINAIVSRVDTIDGTISKAGWITTADGNKLWASKTLEDGGAIVSYINQAADSVTINAKHIKLEGLVTANGNVQFTTDGKIIAKNGEFSGTVVGVSGSFKSLNCVNNDGDIVGGISFSSDGKMWFNGDLYHQGYDYDKKRSFRFYTSDVWCRGNFGARQRNTLVVYGSYGYYYVNGLETETGKVYVSLPSATSSNNETYYTIPLYGTTGDASGFPVDLVIIKVSGTYRYLLSGMKSQRVTVMNANNQNSEIYIYSNGNKVKWPGGTIADCRNIADFMSPSPASNLLGRGWIVGAMNDNNW
;
A
#
# COMPACT_ATOMS: atom_id res chain seq x y z
N ILE A 1 0.95 -76.88 -50.05
CA ILE A 1 1.14 -75.53 -49.44
C ILE A 1 0.95 -74.53 -50.57
N ASP A 2 -0.19 -73.84 -50.56
CA ASP A 2 -0.48 -72.68 -51.40
C ASP A 2 -1.16 -71.68 -50.47
N HIS A 3 -0.52 -70.52 -50.28
CA HIS A 3 -0.94 -69.42 -49.41
C HIS A 3 -1.35 -68.21 -50.26
N THR A 4 -2.21 -68.41 -51.26
CA THR A 4 -2.69 -67.29 -52.08
C THR A 4 -4.21 -67.29 -52.24
N ILE A 5 -4.88 -66.38 -51.53
CA ILE A 5 -6.27 -65.99 -51.77
C ILE A 5 -6.29 -65.14 -53.05
N LYS A 6 -6.98 -65.61 -54.11
CA LYS A 6 -6.97 -65.01 -55.46
C LYS A 6 -8.15 -64.06 -55.78
N THR A 7 -9.07 -63.80 -54.87
CA THR A 7 -10.02 -62.68 -54.97
C THR A 7 -10.38 -62.16 -53.58
N ALA A 8 -10.22 -60.85 -53.36
CA ALA A 8 -10.77 -60.14 -52.21
C ALA A 8 -11.78 -59.12 -52.74
N GLY A 9 -13.01 -59.14 -52.22
CA GLY A 9 -14.09 -58.25 -52.65
C GLY A 9 -14.74 -57.56 -51.45
N TRP A 10 -14.98 -56.26 -51.57
CA TRP A 10 -15.81 -55.49 -50.63
C TRP A 10 -17.26 -55.55 -51.12
N ILE A 11 -18.20 -55.91 -50.24
CA ILE A 11 -19.63 -55.87 -50.53
C ILE A 11 -20.16 -54.47 -50.21
N THR A 12 -20.69 -53.75 -51.20
CA THR A 12 -21.22 -52.38 -51.05
C THR A 12 -22.75 -52.32 -51.13
N THR A 13 -23.46 -53.12 -50.35
CA THR A 13 -24.92 -52.97 -50.14
C THR A 13 -25.21 -52.63 -48.67
N ALA A 14 -26.37 -52.04 -48.39
CA ALA A 14 -26.70 -51.38 -47.12
C ALA A 14 -26.54 -52.24 -45.85
N ASP A 15 -26.48 -53.57 -45.97
CA ASP A 15 -26.29 -54.51 -44.86
C ASP A 15 -24.84 -55.01 -44.70
N GLY A 16 -23.89 -54.49 -45.48
CA GLY A 16 -22.56 -55.07 -45.72
C GLY A 16 -21.38 -54.55 -44.88
N ASN A 17 -21.58 -53.84 -43.77
CA ASN A 17 -20.47 -53.16 -43.07
C ASN A 17 -20.08 -53.81 -41.73
N LYS A 18 -19.90 -55.14 -41.68
CA LYS A 18 -19.34 -55.83 -40.49
C LYS A 18 -18.05 -56.54 -40.86
N LEU A 19 -16.92 -55.97 -40.49
CA LEU A 19 -15.61 -56.63 -40.53
C LEU A 19 -15.45 -57.36 -39.18
N TRP A 20 -15.36 -58.69 -39.22
CA TRP A 20 -15.17 -59.55 -38.04
C TRP A 20 -14.04 -60.54 -38.31
N ALA A 21 -13.26 -60.85 -37.29
CA ALA A 21 -12.22 -61.86 -37.36
C ALA A 21 -12.28 -62.74 -36.09
N THR A 22 -12.46 -64.04 -36.29
CA THR A 22 -12.44 -65.06 -35.23
C THR A 22 -11.24 -65.97 -35.47
N ILE A 23 -10.36 -66.12 -34.48
CA ILE A 23 -9.29 -67.14 -34.51
C ILE A 23 -9.66 -68.19 -33.48
N ASP A 24 -10.14 -69.34 -33.95
CA ASP A 24 -10.32 -70.52 -33.13
C ASP A 24 -9.08 -71.41 -33.26
N ARG A 25 -8.41 -71.70 -32.14
CA ARG A 25 -7.45 -72.81 -32.08
C ARG A 25 -8.13 -73.97 -31.38
N VAL A 26 -8.23 -75.08 -32.10
CA VAL A 26 -8.61 -76.37 -31.51
C VAL A 26 -7.35 -77.15 -31.16
N ASP A 27 -7.38 -77.91 -30.07
CA ASP A 27 -6.31 -78.89 -29.78
C ASP A 27 -6.40 -80.09 -30.73
N VAL A 28 -5.44 -81.02 -30.59
CA VAL A 28 -5.36 -82.24 -31.40
C VAL A 28 -6.53 -83.21 -31.18
N LEU A 29 -7.39 -82.97 -30.18
CA LEU A 29 -8.61 -83.73 -29.89
C LEU A 29 -9.88 -82.99 -30.35
N GLY A 30 -9.74 -81.81 -30.97
CA GLY A 30 -10.86 -81.01 -31.47
C GLY A 30 -11.53 -80.12 -30.42
N ASN A 31 -10.97 -80.02 -29.21
CA ASN A 31 -11.50 -79.15 -28.18
C ASN A 31 -11.08 -77.71 -28.41
N ARG A 32 -11.99 -76.76 -28.17
CA ARG A 32 -11.76 -75.33 -28.40
C ARG A 32 -10.90 -74.73 -27.28
N VAL A 33 -9.71 -74.19 -27.61
CA VAL A 33 -8.71 -73.78 -26.61
C VAL A 33 -8.65 -72.26 -26.37
N THR A 34 -9.00 -71.40 -27.32
CA THR A 34 -9.16 -69.95 -27.09
C THR A 34 -10.09 -69.31 -28.12
N THR A 35 -10.83 -68.26 -27.71
CA THR A 35 -11.73 -67.46 -28.57
C THR A 35 -11.34 -65.98 -28.45
N HIS A 36 -10.99 -65.33 -29.56
CA HIS A 36 -10.83 -63.88 -29.65
C HIS A 36 -11.77 -63.33 -30.74
N GLU A 37 -12.59 -62.34 -30.39
CA GLU A 37 -13.53 -61.68 -31.30
C GLU A 37 -13.23 -60.17 -31.35
N SER A 38 -13.15 -59.61 -32.55
CA SER A 38 -13.17 -58.15 -32.78
C SER A 38 -14.15 -57.82 -33.90
N SER A 39 -14.83 -56.67 -33.79
CA SER A 39 -15.73 -56.20 -34.85
C SER A 39 -15.66 -54.70 -35.07
N PHE A 40 -15.73 -54.32 -36.36
CA PHE A 40 -15.77 -52.94 -36.83
C PHE A 40 -17.02 -52.72 -37.69
N HIS A 41 -17.85 -51.74 -37.32
CA HIS A 41 -19.14 -51.46 -37.96
C HIS A 41 -19.26 -49.99 -38.38
N VAL A 42 -19.43 -49.75 -39.67
CA VAL A 42 -19.57 -48.39 -40.25
C VAL A 42 -20.98 -48.26 -40.81
N THR A 43 -21.73 -47.23 -40.44
CA THR A 43 -22.98 -46.87 -41.11
C THR A 43 -22.80 -45.57 -41.87
N ALA A 44 -23.80 -45.15 -42.66
CA ALA A 44 -23.80 -43.83 -43.30
C ALA A 44 -23.85 -42.65 -42.30
N GLN A 45 -24.06 -42.93 -41.01
CA GLN A 45 -24.28 -41.92 -39.96
C GLN A 45 -23.25 -41.99 -38.83
N GLN A 46 -22.61 -43.14 -38.58
CA GLN A 46 -21.63 -43.30 -37.49
C GLN A 46 -20.67 -44.47 -37.72
N ILE A 47 -19.59 -44.53 -36.92
CA ILE A 47 -18.62 -45.64 -36.91
C ILE A 47 -18.52 -46.18 -35.47
N ASN A 48 -18.70 -47.49 -35.30
CA ASN A 48 -18.61 -48.22 -34.02
C ASN A 48 -17.47 -49.28 -34.06
N ALA A 49 -16.64 -49.35 -33.03
CA ALA A 49 -15.53 -50.31 -32.93
C ALA A 49 -15.39 -50.90 -31.51
N ILE A 50 -15.36 -52.24 -31.39
CA ILE A 50 -15.03 -52.96 -30.15
C ILE A 50 -13.71 -53.70 -30.37
N VAL A 51 -12.69 -53.39 -29.55
CA VAL A 51 -11.40 -54.10 -29.53
C VAL A 51 -11.11 -54.55 -28.11
N SER A 52 -11.36 -55.81 -27.79
CA SER A 52 -10.87 -56.44 -26.55
C SER A 52 -9.61 -57.27 -26.86
N ARG A 53 -8.44 -56.79 -26.43
CA ARG A 53 -7.23 -57.62 -26.31
C ARG A 53 -6.94 -57.75 -24.81
N VAL A 54 -7.15 -58.94 -24.26
CA VAL A 54 -6.70 -59.30 -22.91
C VAL A 54 -5.41 -60.10 -23.09
N ASP A 55 -4.28 -59.59 -22.58
CA ASP A 55 -3.09 -60.42 -22.36
C ASP A 55 -3.23 -61.08 -20.99
N THR A 56 -3.41 -62.41 -20.98
CA THR A 56 -3.70 -63.17 -19.76
C THR A 56 -2.45 -63.52 -18.95
N ILE A 57 -1.24 -63.17 -19.40
CA ILE A 57 0.01 -63.56 -18.74
C ILE A 57 0.53 -62.47 -17.79
N ASP A 58 0.32 -61.20 -18.10
CA ASP A 58 0.92 -60.04 -17.43
C ASP A 58 -0.10 -58.92 -17.14
N GLY A 59 -1.39 -59.15 -17.42
CA GLY A 59 -2.51 -58.38 -16.87
C GLY A 59 -2.56 -56.91 -17.27
N THR A 60 -1.84 -56.49 -18.33
CA THR A 60 -1.81 -55.09 -18.79
C THR A 60 -2.38 -54.92 -20.20
N ILE A 61 -3.24 -53.92 -20.36
CA ILE A 61 -3.89 -53.53 -21.63
C ILE A 61 -3.10 -52.35 -22.23
N SER A 62 -2.50 -52.51 -23.41
CA SER A 62 -1.58 -51.55 -24.03
C SER A 62 -2.20 -50.55 -25.05
N LYS A 63 -3.55 -50.41 -25.04
CA LYS A 63 -4.46 -49.43 -25.74
C LYS A 63 -4.82 -49.61 -27.24
N ALA A 64 -6.11 -49.79 -27.52
CA ALA A 64 -7.00 -48.82 -28.21
C ALA A 64 -8.47 -49.32 -28.25
N GLY A 65 -9.45 -48.41 -28.01
CA GLY A 65 -10.90 -48.66 -28.13
C GLY A 65 -11.70 -47.35 -28.01
N TRP A 66 -12.90 -47.29 -28.61
CA TRP A 66 -13.88 -46.22 -28.36
C TRP A 66 -14.56 -46.54 -27.02
N ILE A 67 -14.54 -45.59 -26.07
CA ILE A 67 -15.13 -45.82 -24.75
C ILE A 67 -16.66 -45.84 -24.90
N THR A 68 -17.28 -46.97 -24.55
CA THR A 68 -18.74 -47.14 -24.41
C THR A 68 -19.03 -47.67 -23.01
N THR A 69 -20.10 -47.15 -22.39
CA THR A 69 -20.44 -47.11 -20.95
C THR A 69 -19.73 -45.99 -20.18
N ALA A 70 -20.20 -45.67 -18.97
CA ALA A 70 -20.15 -44.33 -18.29
C ALA A 70 -18.81 -43.57 -18.24
N ASP A 71 -17.68 -44.18 -18.62
CA ASP A 71 -16.38 -43.55 -18.84
C ASP A 71 -16.20 -42.91 -20.25
N GLY A 72 -17.28 -42.78 -21.04
CA GLY A 72 -17.34 -42.24 -22.43
C GLY A 72 -17.04 -40.75 -22.63
N ASN A 73 -16.03 -40.20 -21.97
CA ASN A 73 -15.87 -38.75 -21.78
C ASN A 73 -14.79 -38.08 -22.63
N LYS A 74 -14.83 -38.32 -23.93
CA LYS A 74 -14.18 -37.42 -24.90
C LYS A 74 -15.18 -37.07 -25.99
N LEU A 75 -15.99 -36.04 -25.74
CA LEU A 75 -16.73 -35.36 -26.80
C LEU A 75 -15.75 -34.58 -27.67
N TRP A 76 -15.83 -34.75 -28.98
CA TRP A 76 -15.27 -33.86 -30.01
C TRP A 76 -16.47 -33.45 -30.86
N ALA A 77 -16.75 -32.15 -30.99
CA ALA A 77 -17.60 -31.63 -32.06
C ALA A 77 -16.90 -30.48 -32.78
N SER A 78 -16.80 -30.57 -34.11
CA SER A 78 -16.33 -29.48 -34.96
C SER A 78 -17.37 -29.11 -36.01
N LYS A 79 -17.73 -27.83 -36.14
CA LYS A 79 -18.63 -27.32 -37.19
C LYS A 79 -18.12 -25.99 -37.74
N THR A 80 -18.04 -25.90 -39.06
CA THR A 80 -17.84 -24.63 -39.76
C THR A 80 -19.17 -23.89 -39.87
N LEU A 81 -19.18 -22.62 -39.46
CA LEU A 81 -20.30 -21.68 -39.51
C LEU A 81 -20.36 -21.02 -40.88
N GLU A 82 -21.53 -20.49 -41.22
CA GLU A 82 -21.81 -19.85 -42.52
C GLU A 82 -21.03 -18.54 -42.73
N ASP A 83 -20.57 -17.90 -41.64
CA ASP A 83 -19.70 -16.72 -41.64
C ASP A 83 -18.20 -17.07 -41.78
N GLY A 84 -17.86 -18.36 -41.88
CA GLY A 84 -16.49 -18.87 -41.98
C GLY A 84 -15.83 -19.20 -40.64
N GLY A 85 -16.48 -18.99 -39.48
CA GLY A 85 -15.97 -19.42 -38.17
C GLY A 85 -16.01 -20.94 -37.98
N ALA A 86 -15.18 -21.50 -37.09
CA ALA A 86 -15.23 -22.93 -36.75
C ALA A 86 -15.44 -23.10 -35.23
N ILE A 87 -16.51 -23.79 -34.84
CA ILE A 87 -16.71 -24.24 -33.46
C ILE A 87 -15.96 -25.55 -33.31
N VAL A 88 -15.04 -25.66 -32.35
CA VAL A 88 -14.40 -26.93 -31.94
C VAL A 88 -14.54 -27.04 -30.41
N SER A 89 -15.27 -28.04 -29.91
CA SER A 89 -15.53 -28.25 -28.48
C SER A 89 -15.11 -29.64 -28.02
N TYR A 90 -14.39 -29.70 -26.89
CA TYR A 90 -14.03 -30.93 -26.19
C TYR A 90 -14.22 -30.78 -24.67
N ILE A 91 -15.06 -31.63 -24.04
CA ILE A 91 -15.20 -31.71 -22.58
C ILE A 91 -15.41 -33.17 -22.14
N ASN A 92 -14.72 -33.55 -21.06
CA ASN A 92 -14.74 -34.84 -20.36
C ASN A 92 -15.80 -34.79 -19.23
N GLN A 93 -16.87 -35.60 -19.24
CA GLN A 93 -18.07 -35.44 -18.37
C GLN A 93 -18.36 -36.60 -17.39
N ALA A 94 -17.87 -36.56 -16.14
CA ALA A 94 -18.50 -37.36 -15.07
C ALA A 94 -19.60 -36.54 -14.37
N ALA A 95 -20.60 -37.21 -13.76
CA ALA A 95 -21.86 -36.60 -13.29
C ALA A 95 -21.72 -35.52 -12.19
N ASP A 96 -20.59 -35.49 -11.46
CA ASP A 96 -20.40 -34.59 -10.30
C ASP A 96 -19.25 -33.58 -10.47
N SER A 97 -18.19 -33.94 -11.22
CA SER A 97 -17.03 -33.07 -11.44
C SER A 97 -16.21 -33.47 -12.68
N VAL A 98 -15.46 -32.50 -13.21
CA VAL A 98 -14.51 -32.70 -14.31
C VAL A 98 -13.12 -32.28 -13.84
N THR A 99 -12.24 -33.25 -13.60
CA THR A 99 -10.84 -32.97 -13.28
C THR A 99 -9.99 -32.93 -14.55
N ILE A 100 -9.33 -31.80 -14.81
CA ILE A 100 -8.32 -31.65 -15.87
C ILE A 100 -6.95 -31.77 -15.20
N ASN A 101 -6.39 -32.98 -15.13
CA ASN A 101 -5.06 -33.21 -14.58
C ASN A 101 -4.01 -33.27 -15.71
N ALA A 102 -3.31 -32.16 -15.94
CA ALA A 102 -2.22 -32.07 -16.90
C ALA A 102 -1.07 -31.23 -16.33
N LYS A 103 0.18 -31.57 -16.67
CA LYS A 103 1.36 -30.79 -16.23
C LYS A 103 1.29 -29.33 -16.69
N HIS A 104 0.76 -29.10 -17.89
CA HIS A 104 0.52 -27.77 -18.44
C HIS A 104 -0.91 -27.70 -18.94
N ILE A 105 -1.66 -26.70 -18.48
CA ILE A 105 -3.00 -26.38 -18.96
C ILE A 105 -2.91 -24.98 -19.57
N LYS A 106 -3.00 -24.90 -20.91
CA LYS A 106 -3.00 -23.63 -21.63
C LYS A 106 -4.45 -23.25 -21.91
N LEU A 107 -4.92 -22.19 -21.28
CA LEU A 107 -6.26 -21.64 -21.52
C LEU A 107 -6.10 -20.32 -22.27
N GLU A 108 -6.57 -20.27 -23.52
CA GLU A 108 -6.50 -19.08 -24.37
C GLU A 108 -7.90 -18.50 -24.56
N GLY A 109 -8.03 -17.19 -24.33
CA GLY A 109 -9.33 -16.51 -24.32
C GLY A 109 -9.87 -16.30 -22.90
N LEU A 110 -11.16 -15.95 -22.82
CA LEU A 110 -11.85 -15.69 -21.55
C LEU A 110 -12.07 -16.99 -20.78
N VAL A 111 -11.47 -17.11 -19.59
CA VAL A 111 -11.73 -18.21 -18.66
C VAL A 111 -12.55 -17.68 -17.49
N THR A 112 -13.72 -18.25 -17.25
CA THR A 112 -14.55 -17.92 -16.08
C THR A 112 -14.83 -19.15 -15.23
N ALA A 113 -14.68 -19.02 -13.91
CA ALA A 113 -15.12 -20.02 -12.94
C ALA A 113 -16.34 -19.47 -12.20
N ASN A 114 -17.51 -20.05 -12.49
CA ASN A 114 -18.80 -19.72 -11.88
C ASN A 114 -19.15 -18.22 -11.92
N GLY A 115 -18.60 -17.45 -12.86
CA GLY A 115 -18.81 -16.00 -12.99
C GLY A 115 -18.21 -15.14 -11.87
N ASN A 116 -17.48 -15.74 -10.92
CA ASN A 116 -16.90 -15.07 -9.75
C ASN A 116 -15.40 -14.82 -9.90
N VAL A 117 -14.70 -15.69 -10.63
CA VAL A 117 -13.28 -15.55 -10.97
C VAL A 117 -13.15 -15.54 -12.49
N GLN A 118 -12.44 -14.55 -13.01
CA GLN A 118 -12.18 -14.39 -14.44
C GLN A 118 -10.70 -14.12 -14.69
N PHE A 119 -10.11 -14.84 -15.64
CA PHE A 119 -8.81 -14.51 -16.24
C PHE A 119 -9.08 -13.81 -17.57
N THR A 120 -8.60 -12.56 -17.67
CA THR A 120 -8.76 -11.77 -18.89
C THR A 120 -7.60 -12.00 -19.85
N THR A 121 -7.79 -11.64 -21.12
CA THR A 121 -6.76 -11.79 -22.16
C THR A 121 -5.54 -10.88 -21.94
N ASP A 122 -5.70 -9.79 -21.19
CA ASP A 122 -4.60 -8.90 -20.76
C ASP A 122 -3.96 -9.35 -19.42
N GLY A 123 -4.28 -10.55 -18.92
CA GLY A 123 -3.63 -11.15 -17.76
C GLY A 123 -4.14 -10.69 -16.40
N LYS A 124 -5.27 -9.98 -16.34
CA LYS A 124 -5.91 -9.62 -15.06
C LYS A 124 -6.66 -10.81 -14.47
N ILE A 125 -6.68 -10.86 -13.15
CA ILE A 125 -7.56 -11.72 -12.37
C ILE A 125 -8.66 -10.83 -11.80
N ILE A 126 -9.92 -11.10 -12.16
CA ILE A 126 -11.09 -10.42 -11.60
C ILE A 126 -11.75 -11.40 -10.63
N ALA A 127 -11.74 -11.08 -9.33
CA ALA A 127 -12.37 -11.87 -8.28
C ALA A 127 -13.43 -11.02 -7.56
N LYS A 128 -14.71 -11.41 -7.64
CA LYS A 128 -15.81 -10.64 -7.03
C LYS A 128 -15.82 -10.70 -5.49
N ASN A 129 -15.54 -11.87 -4.93
CA ASN A 129 -15.47 -12.13 -3.49
C ASN A 129 -14.13 -12.82 -3.14
N GLY A 130 -13.03 -12.27 -3.63
CA GLY A 130 -11.69 -12.85 -3.42
C GLY A 130 -11.17 -12.57 -2.01
N GLU A 131 -10.73 -13.63 -1.33
CA GLU A 131 -9.93 -13.54 -0.11
C GLU A 131 -8.47 -13.85 -0.46
N PHE A 132 -7.56 -12.92 -0.16
CA PHE A 132 -6.14 -13.06 -0.43
C PHE A 132 -5.38 -13.07 0.89
N SER A 133 -4.84 -14.23 1.28
CA SER A 133 -4.07 -14.41 2.51
C SER A 133 -2.56 -14.21 2.28
N GLY A 134 -1.84 -13.84 3.34
CA GLY A 134 -0.38 -13.66 3.30
C GLY A 134 0.05 -12.25 2.90
N THR A 135 1.26 -12.12 2.34
CA THR A 135 1.82 -10.81 1.94
C THR A 135 1.57 -10.56 0.46
N VAL A 136 0.91 -9.45 0.15
CA VAL A 136 0.73 -8.99 -1.23
C VAL A 136 1.79 -7.92 -1.55
N VAL A 137 2.73 -8.21 -2.44
CA VAL A 137 3.89 -7.33 -2.76
C VAL A 137 3.71 -6.64 -4.10
N GLY A 138 4.12 -5.37 -4.20
CA GLY A 138 4.20 -4.65 -5.48
C GLY A 138 2.85 -4.19 -6.05
N VAL A 139 1.83 -4.02 -5.21
CA VAL A 139 0.48 -3.63 -5.65
C VAL A 139 0.29 -2.12 -5.63
N SER A 140 -0.31 -1.61 -6.71
CA SER A 140 -0.93 -0.29 -6.77
C SER A 140 -2.41 -0.46 -7.11
N GLY A 141 -3.28 0.33 -6.47
CA GLY A 141 -4.72 0.16 -6.65
C GLY A 141 -5.54 1.22 -5.92
N SER A 142 -6.85 1.17 -6.15
CA SER A 142 -7.84 1.98 -5.44
C SER A 142 -8.58 1.12 -4.43
N PHE A 143 -8.75 1.64 -3.21
CA PHE A 143 -9.46 0.95 -2.13
C PHE A 143 -10.62 1.82 -1.64
N LYS A 144 -11.69 1.17 -1.17
CA LYS A 144 -12.75 1.86 -0.43
C LYS A 144 -12.45 1.94 1.06
N SER A 145 -11.83 0.88 1.60
CA SER A 145 -11.37 0.80 2.97
C SER A 145 -10.20 -0.18 3.11
N LEU A 146 -9.43 0.00 4.17
CA LEU A 146 -8.42 -0.91 4.68
C LEU A 146 -8.70 -1.10 6.17
N ASN A 147 -9.09 -2.30 6.58
CA ASN A 147 -9.45 -2.61 7.95
C ASN A 147 -8.20 -3.04 8.74
N CYS A 148 -8.01 -2.48 9.93
CA CYS A 148 -7.09 -3.01 10.92
C CYS A 148 -7.80 -4.12 11.69
N VAL A 149 -7.36 -5.36 11.49
CA VAL A 149 -7.96 -6.55 12.07
C VAL A 149 -7.01 -7.10 13.14
N ASN A 150 -7.52 -7.34 14.34
CA ASN A 150 -6.74 -7.91 15.44
C ASN A 150 -6.60 -9.44 15.29
N ASN A 151 -5.93 -10.08 16.25
CA ASN A 151 -5.69 -11.53 16.25
C ASN A 151 -6.99 -12.37 16.34
N ASP A 152 -8.08 -11.79 16.86
CA ASP A 152 -9.38 -12.45 17.02
C ASP A 152 -10.27 -12.31 15.77
N GLY A 153 -9.83 -11.55 14.76
CA GLY A 153 -10.59 -11.29 13.54
C GLY A 153 -11.50 -10.05 13.63
N ASP A 154 -11.45 -9.30 14.73
CA ASP A 154 -12.25 -8.09 14.92
C ASP A 154 -11.62 -6.89 14.21
N ILE A 155 -12.46 -6.06 13.60
CA ILE A 155 -12.04 -4.77 13.04
C ILE A 155 -11.91 -3.77 14.21
N VAL A 156 -10.67 -3.37 14.50
CA VAL A 156 -10.33 -2.47 15.62
C VAL A 156 -9.89 -1.08 15.17
N GLY A 157 -9.90 -0.84 13.87
CA GLY A 157 -9.62 0.46 13.26
C GLY A 157 -9.55 0.35 11.74
N GLY A 158 -9.14 1.41 11.07
CA GLY A 158 -8.94 1.35 9.63
C GLY A 158 -8.79 2.69 8.96
N ILE A 159 -8.59 2.62 7.65
CA ILE A 159 -8.56 3.75 6.74
C ILE A 159 -9.73 3.61 5.79
N SER A 160 -10.55 4.65 5.63
CA SER A 160 -11.60 4.69 4.62
C SER A 160 -11.51 5.93 3.76
N PHE A 161 -11.98 5.81 2.51
CA PHE A 161 -11.88 6.84 1.49
C PHE A 161 -13.29 7.27 1.10
N SER A 162 -13.68 8.49 1.48
CA SER A 162 -15.01 9.00 1.22
C SER A 162 -15.13 9.55 -0.21
N SER A 163 -16.37 9.62 -0.70
CA SER A 163 -16.68 10.10 -2.06
C SER A 163 -16.33 11.57 -2.30
N ASP A 164 -16.12 12.34 -1.24
CA ASP A 164 -15.73 13.75 -1.27
C ASP A 164 -14.20 13.97 -1.18
N GLY A 165 -13.42 12.89 -1.37
CA GLY A 165 -11.96 12.94 -1.44
C GLY A 165 -11.24 12.99 -0.09
N LYS A 166 -11.95 12.81 1.03
CA LYS A 166 -11.33 12.76 2.36
C LYS A 166 -10.92 11.33 2.70
N MET A 167 -9.85 11.24 3.48
CA MET A 167 -9.42 10.00 4.11
C MET A 167 -9.81 10.05 5.58
N TRP A 168 -10.38 8.97 6.09
CA TRP A 168 -10.76 8.82 7.49
C TRP A 168 -9.89 7.76 8.12
N PHE A 169 -9.31 8.10 9.27
CA PHE A 169 -8.65 7.15 10.15
C PHE A 169 -9.62 6.87 11.31
N ASN A 170 -9.97 5.60 11.50
CA ASN A 170 -10.75 5.14 12.63
C ASN A 170 -9.84 4.39 13.61
N GLY A 171 -9.87 4.80 14.88
CA GLY A 171 -8.96 4.30 15.92
C GLY A 171 -7.82 5.27 16.24
N ASP A 172 -6.96 4.86 17.15
CA ASP A 172 -5.80 5.64 17.58
C ASP A 172 -4.66 5.56 16.56
N LEU A 173 -4.00 6.69 16.31
CA LEU A 173 -2.86 6.77 15.40
C LEU A 173 -1.55 6.91 16.17
N TYR A 174 -0.74 5.86 16.16
CA TYR A 174 0.61 5.88 16.71
C TYR A 174 1.61 6.38 15.66
N HIS A 175 2.08 7.62 15.82
CA HIS A 175 3.21 8.17 15.07
C HIS A 175 4.45 8.21 15.98
N GLN A 176 5.07 7.06 16.20
CA GLN A 176 6.22 6.91 17.11
C GLN A 176 7.46 6.37 16.38
N GLY A 177 8.61 6.44 17.03
CA GLY A 177 9.88 5.91 16.53
C GLY A 177 11.03 6.91 16.52
N TYR A 178 12.22 6.39 16.24
CA TYR A 178 13.48 7.14 16.27
C TYR A 178 14.29 6.88 15.00
N ASP A 179 14.78 7.95 14.40
CA ASP A 179 15.73 7.94 13.29
C ASP A 179 17.14 7.91 13.87
N TYR A 180 17.80 6.75 13.82
CA TYR A 180 19.13 6.54 14.40
C TYR A 180 20.24 7.23 13.59
N ASP A 181 20.06 7.41 12.29
CA ASP A 181 21.03 8.10 11.43
C ASP A 181 21.02 9.60 11.72
N LYS A 182 19.82 10.19 11.88
CA LYS A 182 19.64 11.61 12.23
C LYS A 182 19.70 11.89 13.73
N LYS A 183 19.74 10.84 14.56
CA LYS A 183 19.73 10.93 16.03
C LYS A 183 18.58 11.78 16.58
N ARG A 184 17.34 11.49 16.13
CA ARG A 184 16.13 12.20 16.58
C ARG A 184 14.85 11.40 16.32
N SER A 185 13.76 11.76 16.98
CA SER A 185 12.43 11.20 16.68
C SER A 185 11.93 11.59 15.28
N PHE A 186 11.01 10.78 14.74
CA PHE A 186 10.29 11.12 13.51
C PHE A 186 9.41 12.37 13.68
N ARG A 187 9.15 13.09 12.59
CA ARG A 187 8.38 14.35 12.58
C ARG A 187 7.11 14.19 11.80
N PHE A 188 6.03 14.78 12.32
CA PHE A 188 4.78 14.92 11.60
C PHE A 188 4.75 16.29 10.91
N TYR A 189 5.09 16.31 9.62
CA TYR A 189 5.05 17.52 8.80
C TYR A 189 3.69 17.64 8.10
N THR A 190 2.98 18.73 8.34
CA THR A 190 1.71 19.08 7.69
C THR A 190 1.66 20.59 7.50
N SER A 191 0.96 21.05 6.46
CA SER A 191 0.82 22.48 6.17
C SER A 191 0.02 23.18 7.27
N ASP A 192 -1.16 22.64 7.60
CA ASP A 192 -2.05 23.15 8.64
C ASP A 192 -2.63 22.00 9.47
N VAL A 193 -2.99 22.29 10.73
CA VAL A 193 -3.70 21.35 11.62
C VAL A 193 -4.93 22.04 12.21
N TRP A 194 -6.10 21.50 11.93
CA TRP A 194 -7.36 21.93 12.56
C TRP A 194 -7.76 20.88 13.59
N CYS A 195 -7.57 21.20 14.87
CA CYS A 195 -7.92 20.32 15.98
C CYS A 195 -9.26 20.74 16.61
N ARG A 196 -10.25 19.83 16.61
CA ARG A 196 -11.58 20.08 17.19
C ARG A 196 -11.65 19.96 18.71
N GLY A 197 -10.72 19.21 19.30
CA GLY A 197 -10.69 18.88 20.73
C GLY A 197 -9.46 19.48 21.41
N ASN A 198 -8.89 18.73 22.35
CA ASN A 198 -7.73 19.13 23.12
C ASN A 198 -6.43 18.97 22.33
N PHE A 199 -5.56 19.97 22.41
CA PHE A 199 -4.20 19.90 21.88
C PHE A 199 -3.20 20.21 22.99
N GLY A 200 -2.29 19.27 23.24
CA GLY A 200 -1.28 19.35 24.29
C GLY A 200 0.07 18.86 23.79
N ALA A 201 1.14 19.38 24.37
CA ALA A 201 2.49 18.96 24.07
C ALA A 201 3.25 18.71 25.38
N ARG A 202 3.99 17.60 25.46
CA ARG A 202 4.87 17.29 26.60
C ARG A 202 6.02 18.28 26.73
N GLN A 203 6.52 18.79 25.60
CA GLN A 203 7.59 19.79 25.52
C GLN A 203 7.24 20.81 24.42
N ARG A 204 7.86 21.99 24.49
CA ARG A 204 7.69 23.06 23.50
C ARG A 204 8.90 23.15 22.59
N ASN A 205 8.68 23.56 21.34
CA ASN A 205 9.75 23.88 20.43
C ASN A 205 10.50 25.11 20.94
N THR A 206 11.72 24.88 21.44
CA THR A 206 12.45 25.86 22.22
C THR A 206 13.71 26.34 21.50
N LEU A 207 13.91 27.65 21.48
CA LEU A 207 15.16 28.30 21.12
C LEU A 207 15.80 28.89 22.39
N VAL A 208 17.02 28.47 22.71
CA VAL A 208 17.77 29.07 23.82
C VAL A 208 18.81 30.04 23.26
N VAL A 209 18.82 31.27 23.78
CA VAL A 209 19.63 32.39 23.30
C VAL A 209 20.75 32.69 24.30
N TYR A 210 21.97 32.80 23.76
CA TYR A 210 23.23 32.98 24.51
C TYR A 210 23.97 34.28 24.12
N GLY A 211 23.21 35.31 23.71
CA GLY A 211 23.74 36.63 23.36
C GLY A 211 23.49 36.91 21.90
N SER A 212 24.54 36.83 21.08
CA SER A 212 24.50 37.00 19.62
C SER A 212 24.19 35.72 18.84
N TYR A 213 23.93 34.61 19.53
CA TYR A 213 23.63 33.31 18.94
C TYR A 213 22.67 32.53 19.84
N GLY A 214 22.16 31.41 19.33
CA GLY A 214 21.32 30.48 20.09
C GLY A 214 21.38 29.07 19.53
N TYR A 215 20.57 28.19 20.12
CA TYR A 215 20.36 26.83 19.64
C TYR A 215 18.89 26.47 19.62
N TYR A 216 18.42 25.91 18.50
CA TYR A 216 17.14 25.22 18.44
C TYR A 216 17.30 23.85 19.10
N TYR A 217 16.55 23.62 20.17
CA TYR A 217 16.50 22.33 20.86
C TYR A 217 15.52 21.42 20.14
N VAL A 218 15.88 21.00 18.92
CA VAL A 218 15.00 20.23 18.02
C VAL A 218 14.56 18.90 18.61
N ASN A 219 15.35 18.34 19.54
CA ASN A 219 15.07 17.07 20.21
C ASN A 219 14.54 17.23 21.64
N GLY A 220 14.08 18.44 22.00
CA GLY A 220 13.64 18.76 23.35
C GLY A 220 14.79 19.24 24.25
N LEU A 221 14.45 19.81 25.41
CA LEU A 221 15.41 20.39 26.36
C LEU A 221 16.16 19.34 27.20
N GLU A 222 15.73 18.08 27.17
CA GLU A 222 16.36 16.98 27.92
C GLU A 222 17.69 16.52 27.30
N THR A 223 17.99 16.92 26.07
CA THR A 223 19.22 16.51 25.36
C THR A 223 19.98 17.70 24.78
N GLU A 224 21.29 17.68 24.99
CA GLU A 224 22.22 18.63 24.38
C GLU A 224 22.72 18.14 23.00
N THR A 225 22.43 16.88 22.65
CA THR A 225 22.85 16.28 21.39
C THR A 225 21.85 16.58 20.28
N GLY A 226 22.36 17.02 19.12
CA GLY A 226 21.54 17.28 17.93
C GLY A 226 20.84 18.63 17.91
N LYS A 227 21.08 19.51 18.89
CA LYS A 227 20.62 20.91 18.84
C LYS A 227 21.27 21.65 17.67
N VAL A 228 20.52 22.55 17.05
CA VAL A 228 20.97 23.25 15.83
C VAL A 228 21.39 24.67 16.18
N TYR A 229 22.65 25.01 15.91
CA TYR A 229 23.17 26.36 16.11
C TYR A 229 22.49 27.38 15.19
N VAL A 230 22.23 28.57 15.71
CA VAL A 230 21.78 29.71 14.93
C VAL A 230 22.53 30.98 15.35
N SER A 231 23.17 31.63 14.38
CA SER A 231 23.70 32.98 14.57
C SER A 231 22.55 33.97 14.51
N LEU A 232 22.49 34.93 15.44
CA LEU A 232 21.45 35.96 15.43
C LEU A 232 21.94 37.17 14.62
N PRO A 233 21.27 37.55 13.53
CA PRO A 233 21.67 38.71 12.74
C PRO A 233 21.65 39.99 13.58
N SER A 234 22.74 40.75 13.57
CA SER A 234 22.83 42.04 14.28
C SER A 234 22.55 43.22 13.36
N ALA A 235 21.98 44.29 13.92
CA ALA A 235 21.85 45.59 13.27
C ALA A 235 21.88 46.72 14.32
N THR A 236 21.94 47.97 13.85
CA THR A 236 22.00 49.16 14.71
C THR A 236 20.66 49.90 14.65
N SER A 237 20.11 50.26 15.81
CA SER A 237 18.88 51.06 15.92
C SER A 237 19.15 52.54 15.64
N SER A 238 18.09 53.34 15.48
CA SER A 238 18.20 54.80 15.31
C SER A 238 18.87 55.52 16.49
N ASN A 239 18.92 54.89 17.66
CA ASN A 239 19.58 55.40 18.86
C ASN A 239 21.05 54.94 18.97
N ASN A 240 21.63 54.40 17.88
CA ASN A 240 22.98 53.85 17.82
C ASN A 240 23.21 52.66 18.78
N GLU A 241 22.17 51.87 19.05
CA GLU A 241 22.27 50.67 19.89
C GLU A 241 22.20 49.41 19.04
N THR A 242 23.16 48.49 19.23
CA THR A 242 23.14 47.16 18.61
C THR A 242 21.98 46.32 19.13
N TYR A 243 21.30 45.64 18.22
CA TYR A 243 20.27 44.65 18.51
C TYR A 243 20.47 43.40 17.66
N TYR A 244 19.90 42.28 18.12
CA TYR A 244 19.99 40.98 17.47
C TYR A 244 18.59 40.46 17.12
N THR A 245 18.45 39.87 15.95
CA THR A 245 17.18 39.29 15.49
C THR A 245 17.10 37.85 15.95
N ILE A 246 16.06 37.51 16.73
CA ILE A 246 15.73 36.15 17.14
C ILE A 246 14.78 35.55 16.09
N PRO A 247 15.23 34.59 15.27
CA PRO A 247 14.37 33.89 14.34
C PRO A 247 13.46 32.90 15.08
N LEU A 248 12.15 33.05 14.91
CA LEU A 248 11.14 32.17 15.52
C LEU A 248 10.70 31.03 14.59
N TYR A 249 11.47 30.79 13.53
CA TYR A 249 11.26 29.69 12.59
C TYR A 249 12.61 29.22 12.04
N GLY A 250 12.91 27.94 12.24
CA GLY A 250 14.11 27.32 11.70
C GLY A 250 13.95 26.95 10.21
N THR A 251 14.99 27.20 9.43
CA THR A 251 14.98 27.03 7.96
C THR A 251 16.12 26.17 7.43
N THR A 252 17.00 25.68 8.31
CA THR A 252 18.23 24.97 7.93
C THR A 252 18.40 23.68 8.74
N GLY A 253 18.97 22.66 8.08
CA GLY A 253 19.26 21.37 8.71
C GLY A 253 18.03 20.75 9.40
N ASP A 254 18.24 20.15 10.57
CA ASP A 254 17.17 19.55 11.38
C ASP A 254 16.24 20.57 12.06
N ALA A 255 16.57 21.87 12.01
CA ALA A 255 15.66 22.93 12.42
C ALA A 255 14.74 23.37 11.28
N SER A 256 14.87 22.83 10.05
CA SER A 256 13.98 23.17 8.95
C SER A 256 12.53 22.80 9.29
N GLY A 257 11.65 23.80 9.26
CA GLY A 257 10.26 23.63 9.66
C GLY A 257 10.05 23.61 11.17
N PHE A 258 10.97 24.19 11.95
CA PHE A 258 10.87 24.26 13.42
C PHE A 258 10.22 25.59 13.87
N PRO A 259 8.91 25.64 14.16
CA PRO A 259 8.27 26.82 14.71
C PRO A 259 8.65 26.95 16.19
N VAL A 260 9.19 28.10 16.59
CA VAL A 260 9.55 28.37 17.98
C VAL A 260 8.32 28.82 18.76
N ASP A 261 8.00 28.08 19.81
CA ASP A 261 6.93 28.39 20.76
C ASP A 261 7.47 29.01 22.06
N LEU A 262 8.73 28.69 22.40
CA LEU A 262 9.41 29.15 23.62
C LEU A 262 10.80 29.69 23.29
N VAL A 263 11.09 30.90 23.75
CA VAL A 263 12.43 31.50 23.74
C VAL A 263 12.94 31.63 25.16
N ILE A 264 14.09 31.03 25.42
CA ILE A 264 14.78 31.14 26.71
C ILE A 264 16.03 32.00 26.52
N ILE A 265 16.10 33.14 27.16
CA ILE A 265 17.27 34.04 27.11
C ILE A 265 18.14 33.74 28.33
N LYS A 266 19.38 33.30 28.08
CA LYS A 266 20.36 32.98 29.13
C LYS A 266 21.68 33.68 28.82
N VAL A 267 21.74 34.96 29.17
CA VAL A 267 22.87 35.84 28.82
C VAL A 267 23.30 36.69 30.00
N SER A 268 24.55 37.15 29.97
CA SER A 268 25.10 38.16 30.87
C SER A 268 25.33 39.46 30.10
N GLY A 269 25.08 40.60 30.73
CA GLY A 269 25.24 41.92 30.09
C GLY A 269 23.99 42.40 29.34
N THR A 270 24.13 43.53 28.67
CA THR A 270 23.00 44.22 28.03
C THR A 270 22.75 43.72 26.61
N TYR A 271 21.56 43.16 26.37
CA TYR A 271 21.14 42.72 25.03
C TYR A 271 19.79 43.29 24.65
N ARG A 272 19.64 43.57 23.35
CA ARG A 272 18.40 44.04 22.74
C ARG A 272 18.02 43.08 21.63
N TYR A 273 16.78 42.60 21.65
CA TYR A 273 16.30 41.60 20.72
C TYR A 273 15.11 42.07 19.90
N LEU A 274 15.11 41.68 18.63
CA LEU A 274 13.98 41.80 17.72
C LEU A 274 13.45 40.40 17.44
N LEU A 275 12.19 40.12 17.80
CA LEU A 275 11.55 38.86 17.45
C LEU A 275 11.18 38.87 15.95
N SER A 276 11.57 37.81 15.23
CA SER A 276 11.24 37.63 13.82
C SER A 276 10.36 36.39 13.67
N GLY A 277 9.06 36.62 13.53
CA GLY A 277 8.03 35.59 13.47
C GLY A 277 6.85 36.00 12.60
N MET A 278 6.03 35.02 12.23
CA MET A 278 4.90 35.21 11.33
C MET A 278 3.73 35.94 12.01
N LYS A 279 2.81 36.49 11.21
CA LYS A 279 1.55 37.04 11.74
C LYS A 279 0.79 35.93 12.50
N SER A 280 0.15 36.30 13.61
CA SER A 280 -0.51 35.42 14.57
C SER A 280 0.42 34.51 15.41
N GLN A 281 1.72 34.45 15.11
CA GLN A 281 2.63 33.59 15.85
C GLN A 281 2.66 33.98 17.33
N ARG A 282 2.47 32.96 18.19
CA ARG A 282 2.69 33.05 19.64
C ARG A 282 4.10 32.62 19.93
N VAL A 283 4.76 33.34 20.82
CA VAL A 283 5.97 32.85 21.46
C VAL A 283 5.94 33.26 22.92
N THR A 284 6.17 32.32 23.82
CA THR A 284 6.48 32.64 25.21
C THR A 284 7.96 32.97 25.29
N VAL A 285 8.30 34.11 25.86
CA VAL A 285 9.71 34.47 26.08
C VAL A 285 9.97 34.44 27.58
N MET A 286 11.19 34.06 27.97
CA MET A 286 11.64 34.12 29.35
C MET A 286 13.09 34.61 29.45
N ASN A 287 13.34 35.46 30.44
CA ASN A 287 14.69 35.77 30.89
C ASN A 287 15.07 34.78 32.01
N ALA A 288 15.86 33.77 31.65
CA ALA A 288 16.28 32.70 32.55
C ALA A 288 17.58 33.02 33.30
N ASN A 289 17.99 34.28 33.35
CA ASN A 289 19.06 34.74 34.22
C ASN A 289 18.51 35.75 35.24
N ASN A 290 18.21 35.28 36.46
CA ASN A 290 17.61 36.14 37.48
C ASN A 290 18.53 37.30 37.92
N GLN A 291 19.84 37.19 37.68
CA GLN A 291 20.82 38.23 38.04
C GLN A 291 20.98 39.31 36.96
N ASN A 292 20.37 39.14 35.78
CA ASN A 292 20.50 40.08 34.69
C ASN A 292 19.15 40.68 34.31
N SER A 293 18.99 41.98 34.56
CA SER A 293 17.78 42.72 34.16
C SER A 293 17.98 43.56 32.90
N GLU A 294 19.14 43.50 32.25
CA GLU A 294 19.48 44.37 31.11
C GLU A 294 19.12 43.74 29.75
N ILE A 295 18.00 43.03 29.70
CA ILE A 295 17.45 42.45 28.48
C ILE A 295 16.29 43.31 28.00
N TYR A 296 16.23 43.55 26.69
CA TYR A 296 15.19 44.35 26.08
C TYR A 296 14.66 43.65 24.82
N ILE A 297 13.35 43.67 24.63
CA ILE A 297 12.69 43.17 23.42
C ILE A 297 11.92 44.31 22.77
N TYR A 298 12.08 44.49 21.47
CA TYR A 298 11.37 45.53 20.74
C TYR A 298 9.90 45.18 20.52
N SER A 299 9.01 46.14 20.78
CA SER A 299 7.56 46.07 20.53
C SER A 299 7.06 47.45 20.08
N ASN A 300 6.55 47.52 18.85
CA ASN A 300 5.99 48.75 18.26
C ASN A 300 6.87 50.01 18.44
N GLY A 301 8.17 49.88 18.21
CA GLY A 301 9.16 50.95 18.33
C GLY A 301 9.74 51.15 19.74
N ASN A 302 9.13 50.55 20.76
CA ASN A 302 9.58 50.65 22.15
C ASN A 302 10.52 49.51 22.53
N LYS A 303 11.45 49.79 23.45
CA LYS A 303 12.25 48.78 24.15
C LYS A 303 11.53 48.34 25.41
N VAL A 304 11.00 47.13 25.40
CA VAL A 304 10.35 46.54 26.57
C VAL A 304 11.42 45.83 27.39
N LYS A 305 11.65 46.27 28.63
CA LYS A 305 12.63 45.66 29.53
C LYS A 305 12.12 44.29 30.02
N TRP A 306 13.03 43.33 30.09
CA TRP A 306 12.82 41.98 30.59
C TRP A 306 13.72 41.75 31.80
N PRO A 307 13.27 42.11 33.01
CA PRO A 307 14.00 41.81 34.24
C PRO A 307 14.35 40.33 34.37
N GLY A 308 15.30 40.03 35.25
CA GLY A 308 15.60 38.65 35.63
C GLY A 308 14.32 37.90 36.04
N GLY A 309 14.22 36.61 35.72
CA GLY A 309 13.07 35.78 36.14
C GLY A 309 11.74 36.08 35.44
N THR A 310 11.70 37.07 34.54
CA THR A 310 10.47 37.48 33.84
C THR A 310 10.06 36.48 32.76
N ILE A 311 8.76 36.20 32.68
CA ILE A 311 8.08 35.46 31.62
C ILE A 311 6.90 36.27 31.07
N ALA A 312 6.67 36.20 29.75
CA ALA A 312 5.50 36.77 29.09
C ALA A 312 5.24 36.09 27.74
N ASP A 313 3.97 36.06 27.35
CA ASP A 313 3.57 35.72 25.99
C ASP A 313 3.67 36.93 25.07
N CYS A 314 4.29 36.72 23.91
CA CYS A 314 4.36 37.67 22.82
C CYS A 314 3.50 37.19 21.64
N ARG A 315 2.80 38.11 20.99
CA ARG A 315 1.98 37.84 19.80
C ARG A 315 2.35 38.84 18.71
N ASN A 316 2.62 38.36 17.50
CA ASN A 316 2.73 39.24 16.35
C ASN A 316 1.37 39.38 15.68
N ILE A 317 0.77 40.57 15.73
CA ILE A 317 -0.46 40.87 14.98
C ILE A 317 -0.22 41.91 13.88
N ALA A 318 1.04 42.26 13.61
CA ALA A 318 1.46 43.12 12.50
C ALA A 318 0.59 44.38 12.33
N ASP A 319 -0.11 44.45 11.21
CA ASP A 319 -0.96 45.53 10.75
C ASP A 319 -2.43 45.41 11.18
N PHE A 320 -2.81 44.38 11.94
CA PHE A 320 -4.16 44.21 12.48
C PHE A 320 -4.45 45.07 13.73
N MET A 321 -3.55 46.01 14.05
CA MET A 321 -3.73 47.01 15.11
C MET A 321 -4.40 48.26 14.56
N SER A 322 -5.22 48.94 15.38
CA SER A 322 -5.81 50.24 15.04
C SER A 322 -5.49 51.28 16.13
N PRO A 323 -4.77 52.36 15.82
CA PRO A 323 -4.10 52.63 14.53
C PRO A 323 -2.98 51.63 14.22
N SER A 324 -2.68 51.42 12.94
CA SER A 324 -1.61 50.51 12.51
C SER A 324 -0.22 51.13 12.77
N PRO A 325 0.71 50.44 13.44
CA PRO A 325 2.07 50.95 13.66
C PRO A 325 2.83 51.12 12.35
N ALA A 326 3.65 52.17 12.27
CA ALA A 326 4.45 52.49 11.10
C ALA A 326 5.39 51.33 10.71
N SER A 327 5.59 51.12 9.40
CA SER A 327 6.29 49.97 8.83
C SER A 327 7.77 49.87 9.22
N ASN A 328 8.39 50.99 9.58
CA ASN A 328 9.80 51.10 9.93
C ASN A 328 10.10 50.91 11.42
N LEU A 329 9.09 50.69 12.28
CA LEU A 329 9.29 50.52 13.71
C LEU A 329 9.89 49.15 14.03
N LEU A 330 10.93 49.13 14.88
CA LEU A 330 11.46 47.89 15.45
C LEU A 330 10.37 47.20 16.28
N GLY A 331 10.18 45.91 16.05
CA GLY A 331 9.16 45.12 16.75
C GLY A 331 7.72 45.47 16.34
N ARG A 332 7.51 46.07 15.15
CA ARG A 332 6.16 46.32 14.61
C ARG A 332 5.27 45.09 14.73
N GLY A 333 4.08 45.29 15.27
CA GLY A 333 3.05 44.26 15.40
C GLY A 333 3.22 43.33 16.60
N TRP A 334 4.38 43.34 17.26
CA TRP A 334 4.58 42.56 18.46
C TRP A 334 3.89 43.21 19.63
N ILE A 335 2.99 42.46 20.26
CA ILE A 335 2.37 42.79 21.54
C ILE A 335 3.00 41.89 22.58
N VAL A 336 3.45 42.49 23.68
CA VAL A 336 3.92 41.78 24.85
C VAL A 336 2.78 41.74 25.86
N GLY A 337 2.41 40.54 26.30
CA GLY A 337 1.39 40.34 27.33
C GLY A 337 1.86 40.78 28.71
N ALA A 338 1.05 40.45 29.73
CA ALA A 338 1.43 40.70 31.11
C ALA A 338 2.75 39.98 31.45
N MET A 339 3.66 40.71 32.07
CA MET A 339 4.93 40.20 32.57
C MET A 339 4.78 39.80 34.02
N ASN A 340 5.31 38.63 34.36
CA ASN A 340 5.49 38.22 35.76
C ASN A 340 6.95 37.86 35.97
N ASP A 341 7.55 38.47 36.99
CA ASP A 341 8.83 38.05 37.55
C ASP A 341 8.56 36.98 38.61
N ASN A 342 9.21 35.84 38.47
CA ASN A 342 9.07 34.72 39.41
C ASN A 342 10.03 34.84 40.61
N ASN A 343 10.96 35.80 40.60
CA ASN A 343 11.90 36.11 41.69
C ASN A 343 12.58 34.87 42.29
N TRP A 344 13.08 33.98 41.42
CA TRP A 344 13.61 32.66 41.80
C TRP A 344 15.13 32.61 42.01
#